data_AF-A0A1W6YGU9-F1
#
_entry.id   AF-A0A1W6YGU9-F1
#
_cell.length_a   1.000
_cell.length_b   1.000
_cell.length_c   1.000
_cell.angle_alpha   90.00
_cell.angle_beta   90.00
_cell.angle_gamma   90.00
#
_symmetry.space_group_name_H-M   'P 1'
#
loop_
_entity.id
_entity.type
_entity.pdbx_description
1 polymer ?
#
loop_
_entity_poly.entity_id
_entity_poly.type
_entity_poly.pdbx_seq_one_letter_code
_entity_poly.pdbx_strand_id
1 'polypeptide(L)'
;MATEQELRAAAARVAEVQKQLALADRGWQLLGRSRAAFISSLRHTGLSYAHAQIKFDDFVEEQRRLYEHLTQALEAAQTHYAHLTAGPAAAPAQAARS
;
A
#
# COMPACT_ATOMS: atom_id res chain seq x y z
N MET A 1 24.18 -4.96 -14.26
CA MET A 1 23.13 -6.00 -14.24
C MET A 1 22.71 -6.19 -12.80
N ALA A 2 21.41 -6.20 -12.51
CA ALA A 2 20.93 -6.56 -11.18
C ALA A 2 21.31 -8.02 -10.89
N THR A 3 21.78 -8.28 -9.68
CA THR A 3 22.06 -9.64 -9.20
C THR A 3 20.75 -10.41 -9.01
N GLU A 4 20.82 -11.74 -9.05
CA GLU A 4 19.67 -12.59 -8.76
C GLU A 4 19.09 -12.30 -7.37
N GLN A 5 19.95 -11.94 -6.41
CA GLN A 5 19.54 -11.59 -5.06
C GLN A 5 18.79 -10.25 -5.00
N GLU A 6 19.21 -9.23 -5.75
CA GLU A 6 18.49 -7.95 -5.87
C GLU A 6 17.12 -8.14 -6.52
N LEU A 7 17.04 -8.94 -7.58
CA LEU A 7 15.77 -9.27 -8.23
C LEU A 7 14.81 -10.01 -7.29
N ARG A 8 15.33 -10.98 -6.53
CA ARG A 8 14.54 -11.73 -5.54
C ARG A 8 14.05 -10.84 -4.41
N ALA A 9 14.90 -9.93 -3.91
CA ALA A 9 14.54 -8.98 -2.87
C ALA A 9 13.46 -8.00 -3.36
N ALA A 10 13.59 -7.47 -4.58
CA ALA A 10 12.60 -6.58 -5.17
C ALA A 10 11.25 -7.29 -5.42
N ALA A 11 11.25 -8.53 -5.91
CA ALA A 11 10.04 -9.32 -6.06
C ALA A 11 9.36 -9.61 -4.71
N ALA A 12 10.15 -9.95 -3.68
CA ALA A 12 9.62 -10.16 -2.33
C ALA A 12 9.00 -8.89 -1.75
N ARG A 13 9.60 -7.71 -2.03
CA ARG A 13 9.04 -6.43 -1.62
C ARG A 13 7.70 -6.15 -2.28
N VAL A 14 7.56 -6.42 -3.58
CA VAL A 14 6.27 -6.30 -4.30
C VAL A 14 5.22 -7.20 -3.65
N ALA A 15 5.54 -8.48 -3.43
CA ALA A 15 4.61 -9.44 -2.85
C ALA A 15 4.16 -9.04 -1.43
N GLU A 16 5.05 -8.52 -0.60
CA GLU A 16 4.71 -8.06 0.75
C GLU A 16 3.76 -6.86 0.71
N VAL A 17 4.02 -5.86 -0.13
CA VAL A 17 3.13 -4.69 -0.22
C VAL A 17 1.76 -5.08 -0.79
N GLN A 18 1.71 -6.00 -1.77
CA GLN A 18 0.43 -6.54 -2.26
C GLN A 18 -0.39 -7.21 -1.16
N LYS A 19 0.25 -8.00 -0.29
CA LYS A 19 -0.41 -8.63 0.85
C LYS A 19 -0.95 -7.59 1.83
N GLN A 20 -0.16 -6.56 2.13
CA GLN A 20 -0.58 -5.47 3.02
C GLN A 20 -1.76 -4.69 2.43
N LEU A 21 -1.73 -4.39 1.12
CA LEU A 21 -2.82 -3.70 0.44
C LEU A 21 -4.12 -4.53 0.46
N ALA A 22 -4.04 -5.85 0.20
CA ALA A 22 -5.19 -6.74 0.28
C ALA A 22 -5.81 -6.80 1.69
N LEU A 23 -4.99 -6.71 2.75
CA LEU A 23 -5.47 -6.61 4.12
C LEU A 23 -6.17 -5.26 4.38
N ALA A 24 -5.59 -4.16 3.88
CA ALA A 24 -6.18 -2.83 3.99
C ALA A 24 -7.52 -2.75 3.26
N ASP A 25 -7.63 -3.31 2.05
CA ASP A 25 -8.88 -3.43 1.28
C ASP A 25 -9.97 -4.15 2.07
N ARG A 26 -9.60 -5.27 2.69
CA ARG A 26 -10.55 -6.05 3.51
C ARG A 26 -10.99 -5.26 4.73
N GLY A 27 -10.07 -4.53 5.37
CA GLY A 27 -10.38 -3.59 6.45
C GLY A 27 -11.38 -2.52 6.00
N TRP A 28 -11.14 -1.92 4.84
CA TRP A 28 -11.99 -0.89 4.25
C TRP A 28 -13.42 -1.36 4.01
N GLN A 29 -13.59 -2.57 3.45
CA GLN A 29 -14.90 -3.17 3.24
C GLN A 29 -15.67 -3.40 4.56
N LEU A 30 -14.95 -3.69 5.64
CA LEU A 30 -15.54 -3.90 6.97
C LEU A 30 -15.94 -2.59 7.65
N LEU A 31 -15.23 -1.48 7.40
CA LEU A 31 -15.55 -0.17 7.98
C LEU A 31 -16.98 0.28 7.70
N GLY A 32 -17.43 0.11 6.45
CA GLY A 32 -18.79 0.49 6.05
C GLY A 32 -19.89 -0.23 6.84
N ARG A 33 -19.60 -1.44 7.34
CA ARG A 33 -20.54 -2.26 8.12
C ARG A 33 -20.35 -2.11 9.63
N SER A 34 -19.18 -1.63 10.08
CA SER A 34 -18.83 -1.59 11.49
C SER A 34 -19.24 -0.31 12.21
N ARG A 35 -19.60 0.76 11.51
CA ARG A 35 -19.89 2.09 12.09
C ARG A 35 -20.78 2.05 13.33
N ALA A 36 -21.94 1.40 13.23
CA ALA A 36 -22.88 1.33 14.35
C ALA A 36 -22.32 0.58 15.55
N ALA A 37 -21.68 -0.58 15.31
CA ALA A 37 -21.08 -1.40 16.36
C ALA A 37 -19.88 -0.70 17.03
N PHE A 38 -19.05 -0.02 16.24
CA PHE A 38 -17.88 0.72 16.73
C PHE A 38 -18.30 1.92 17.59
N ILE A 39 -19.22 2.75 17.09
CA ILE A 39 -19.76 3.89 17.87
C ILE A 39 -20.43 3.39 19.14
N SER A 40 -21.21 2.30 19.06
CA SER A 40 -21.82 1.69 20.23
C SER A 40 -20.77 1.25 21.26
N SER A 41 -19.72 0.55 20.82
CA SER A 41 -18.61 0.13 21.70
C SER A 41 -17.96 1.31 22.42
N LEU A 42 -17.65 2.39 21.68
CA LEU A 42 -17.07 3.61 22.28
C LEU A 42 -18.01 4.27 23.29
N ARG A 43 -19.32 4.27 23.03
CA ARG A 43 -20.29 4.81 23.99
C ARG A 43 -20.36 4.01 25.28
N HIS A 44 -20.13 2.69 25.23
CA HIS A 44 -20.04 1.87 26.45
C HIS A 44 -18.83 2.24 27.33
N THR A 45 -17.83 2.95 26.80
CA THR A 45 -16.71 3.49 27.60
C THR A 45 -17.00 4.87 28.21
N GLY A 46 -18.24 5.36 28.10
CA GLY A 46 -18.65 6.67 28.62
C GLY A 46 -18.49 7.83 27.65
N LEU A 47 -18.10 7.59 26.39
CA LEU A 47 -18.07 8.64 25.37
C LEU A 47 -19.49 9.06 24.97
N SER A 48 -19.69 10.36 24.75
CA SER A 48 -20.90 10.84 24.10
C SER A 48 -20.95 10.32 22.66
N TYR A 49 -22.16 10.28 22.08
CA TYR A 49 -22.30 9.88 20.67
C TYR A 49 -21.46 10.76 19.74
N ALA A 50 -21.41 12.08 19.97
CA ALA A 50 -20.61 13.01 19.16
C ALA A 50 -19.11 12.68 19.24
N HIS A 51 -18.56 12.42 20.43
CA HIS A 51 -17.15 12.06 20.56
C HIS A 51 -16.85 10.67 19.97
N ALA A 52 -17.76 9.70 20.13
CA ALA A 52 -17.63 8.38 19.53
C ALA A 52 -17.66 8.45 17.99
N GLN A 53 -18.49 9.33 17.43
CA GLN A 53 -18.53 9.59 16.00
C GLN A 53 -17.22 10.20 15.49
N ILE A 54 -16.69 11.24 16.15
CA ILE A 54 -15.40 11.86 15.78
C ILE A 54 -14.30 10.79 15.74
N LYS A 55 -14.21 9.94 16.77
CA LYS A 55 -13.22 8.86 16.81
C LYS A 55 -13.38 7.84 15.68
N PHE A 56 -14.61 7.53 15.29
CA PHE A 56 -14.85 6.66 14.14
C PHE A 56 -14.40 7.34 12.84
N ASP A 57 -14.75 8.62 12.66
CA ASP A 57 -14.38 9.38 11.46
C ASP A 57 -12.84 9.54 11.37
N ASP A 58 -12.16 9.83 12.48
CA ASP A 58 -10.69 9.86 12.58
C ASP A 58 -10.06 8.52 12.16
N PHE A 59 -10.63 7.42 12.64
CA PHE A 59 -10.17 6.08 12.28
C PHE A 59 -10.35 5.79 10.79
N VAL A 60 -11.49 6.18 10.21
CA VAL A 60 -11.73 6.05 8.75
C VAL A 60 -10.69 6.84 7.96
N GLU A 61 -10.37 8.07 8.36
CA GLU A 61 -9.35 8.88 7.71
C GLU A 61 -7.93 8.30 7.85
N GLU A 62 -7.61 7.66 8.97
CA GLU A 62 -6.36 6.92 9.15
C GLU A 62 -6.28 5.70 8.22
N GLN A 63 -7.36 4.92 8.12
CA GLN A 63 -7.42 3.79 7.20
C GLN A 63 -7.31 4.23 5.73
N ARG A 64 -7.89 5.38 5.36
CA ARG A 64 -7.75 5.95 4.01
C ARG A 64 -6.29 6.30 3.70
N ARG A 65 -5.63 7.00 4.62
CA ARG A 65 -4.20 7.37 4.48
C ARG A 65 -3.29 6.14 4.38
N LEU A 66 -3.57 5.08 5.15
CA LEU A 66 -2.85 3.82 5.05
C LEU A 66 -3.02 3.18 3.67
N TYR A 67 -4.23 3.16 3.14
CA TYR A 67 -4.51 2.60 1.82
C TYR A 67 -3.80 3.37 0.69
N GLU A 68 -3.88 4.71 0.73
CA GLU A 68 -3.17 5.59 -0.20
C GLU A 68 -1.64 5.34 -0.14
N HIS A 69 -1.08 5.25 1.06
CA HIS A 69 0.34 4.96 1.27
C HIS A 69 0.75 3.61 0.69
N LEU A 70 -0.02 2.54 0.95
CA LEU A 70 0.26 1.20 0.44
C LEU A 70 0.15 1.13 -1.08
N THR A 71 -0.78 1.87 -1.68
CA THR A 71 -0.92 1.98 -3.13
C THR A 71 0.34 2.61 -3.75
N GLN A 72 0.81 3.73 -3.20
CA GLN A 72 2.05 4.39 -3.64
C GLN A 72 3.27 3.48 -3.42
N ALA A 73 3.34 2.78 -2.29
CA ALA A 73 4.42 1.86 -2.01
C ALA A 73 4.45 0.67 -2.99
N LEU A 74 3.29 0.20 -3.44
CA LEU A 74 3.19 -0.86 -4.42
C LEU A 74 3.69 -0.40 -5.79
N GLU A 75 3.25 0.79 -6.23
CA GLU A 75 3.71 1.40 -7.48
C GLU A 75 5.22 1.60 -7.48
N ALA A 76 5.78 2.10 -6.39
CA ALA A 76 7.22 2.30 -6.23
C ALA A 76 7.98 0.95 -6.27
N ALA A 77 7.47 -0.08 -5.60
CA ALA A 77 8.08 -1.41 -5.60
C ALA A 77 8.04 -2.08 -6.98
N GLN A 78 6.92 -1.94 -7.70
CA GLN A 78 6.76 -2.45 -9.07
C GLN A 78 7.70 -1.72 -10.04
N THR A 79 7.78 -0.39 -9.93
CA THR A 79 8.71 0.43 -10.74
C THR A 79 10.16 0.01 -10.50
N HIS A 80 10.55 -0.16 -9.23
CA HIS A 80 11.89 -0.63 -8.87
C HIS A 80 12.19 -2.02 -9.45
N TYR A 81 11.27 -2.97 -9.30
CA TYR A 81 11.42 -4.30 -9.88
C TYR A 81 11.55 -4.25 -11.41
N ALA A 82 10.70 -3.46 -12.08
CA ALA A 82 10.76 -3.27 -13.53
C ALA A 82 12.13 -2.73 -13.98
N HIS A 83 12.67 -1.72 -13.30
CA HIS A 83 14.00 -1.17 -13.58
C HIS A 83 15.12 -2.21 -13.45
N LEU A 84 15.05 -3.09 -12.44
CA LEU A 84 16.05 -4.16 -12.26
C LEU A 84 15.95 -5.23 -13.35
N THR A 85 14.73 -5.52 -13.84
CA THR A 85 14.52 -6.50 -14.92
C THR A 85 14.84 -5.96 -16.32
N ALA A 86 14.70 -4.65 -16.55
CA ALA A 86 14.93 -3.99 -17.83
C ALA A 86 16.41 -3.69 -18.11
N GLY A 87 17.34 -4.60 -17.77
CA GLY A 87 18.80 -4.43 -17.99
C GLY A 87 19.17 -3.81 -19.35
N PRO A 88 20.34 -3.12 -19.49
CA PRO A 88 20.57 -2.07 -20.48
C PRO A 88 20.30 -2.52 -21.92
N ALA A 89 19.08 -2.29 -22.40
CA ALA A 89 18.68 -2.48 -23.78
C ALA A 89 18.41 -1.10 -24.41
N ALA A 90 19.46 -0.27 -24.49
CA ALA A 90 19.61 0.82 -25.45
C ALA A 90 21.01 1.47 -25.33
N ALA A 91 22.06 0.70 -25.61
CA ALA A 91 23.20 1.31 -26.28
C ALA A 91 22.95 1.14 -27.78
N PRO A 92 22.59 2.20 -28.54
CA PRO A 92 22.74 2.10 -29.98
C PRO A 92 24.23 1.89 -30.23
N ALA A 93 24.53 0.78 -30.88
CA ALA A 93 25.81 0.53 -31.50
C ALA A 93 26.10 1.68 -32.47
N GLN A 94 26.83 2.70 -31.99
CA GLN A 94 27.62 3.56 -32.86
C GLN A 94 29.00 2.93 -32.97
N ALA A 95 29.01 1.75 -33.60
CA ALA A 95 30.19 1.31 -34.32
C ALA A 95 30.31 2.18 -35.57
N ALA A 96 31.49 2.78 -35.72
CA ALA A 96 32.19 2.92 -36.98
C ALA A 96 31.39 3.43 -38.19
N ARG A 97 31.48 4.74 -38.44
CA ARG A 97 31.78 5.31 -39.77
C ARG A 97 32.72 6.49 -39.53
N SER A 98 34.02 6.27 -39.71
CA SER A 98 34.81 6.73 -40.87
C SER A 98 35.28 8.16 -40.68
#